data_AF-A0A6P8HX37-F1
#
_entry.id   AF-A0A6P8HX37-F1
#
_cell.length_a   1.000
_cell.length_b   1.000
_cell.length_c   1.000
_cell.angle_alpha   90.00
_cell.angle_beta   90.00
_cell.angle_gamma   90.00
#
_symmetry.space_group_name_H-M   'P 1'
#
loop_
_entity.id
_entity.type
_entity.pdbx_description
1 polymer ?
#
loop_
_entity_poly.entity_id
_entity_poly.type
_entity_poly.pdbx_seq_one_letter_code
_entity_poly.pdbx_strand_id
1 'polypeptide(L)'
;MFWYTEPALSWSLAELRGAASSYFKSRRDKNTRKNKGEVDKHRTLCRRQGRMRDKLRRRIETLSSTKCSEDRKETIKKALILGYTSSDESDLSEDENGDLKLKGYLVKKLPWERSALRKMKQELDGLHLRGLNPRVRGSFLSRRNHNELSSREYPNIVINWAVRRLADDQSNSTNDTPLHSSTPRNRLSKSV
;
A
#
# COMPACT_ATOMS: atom_id res chain seq x y z
N MET A 1 43.64 39.99 -23.07
CA MET A 1 42.57 40.65 -22.28
C MET A 1 41.40 39.69 -22.25
N PHE A 2 41.26 38.89 -21.18
CA PHE A 2 40.18 37.92 -21.05
C PHE A 2 38.97 38.62 -20.43
N TRP A 3 37.88 38.74 -21.19
CA TRP A 3 36.61 39.20 -20.67
C TRP A 3 35.97 38.04 -19.89
N TYR A 4 35.88 38.18 -18.56
CA TYR A 4 34.97 37.37 -17.78
C TYR A 4 33.54 37.82 -18.14
N THR A 5 32.82 37.01 -18.91
CA THR A 5 31.37 37.11 -18.97
C THR A 5 30.84 36.66 -17.62
N GLU A 6 30.23 37.57 -16.86
CA GLU A 6 29.49 37.21 -15.66
C GLU A 6 28.45 36.14 -16.04
N PRO A 7 28.37 35.00 -15.32
CA PRO A 7 27.34 34.02 -15.60
C PRO A 7 25.99 34.68 -15.32
N ALA A 8 25.20 34.88 -16.38
CA ALA A 8 23.83 35.36 -16.27
C ALA A 8 23.10 34.51 -15.22
N LEU A 9 22.49 35.18 -14.24
CA LEU A 9 21.70 34.53 -13.21
C LEU A 9 20.61 33.71 -13.90
N SER A 10 20.71 32.38 -13.86
CA SER A 10 19.87 31.47 -14.65
C SER A 10 18.41 31.43 -14.19
N TRP A 11 18.06 32.18 -13.14
CA TRP A 11 16.75 32.21 -12.53
C TRP A 11 16.07 33.53 -12.85
N SER A 12 14.87 33.43 -13.41
CA SER A 12 13.98 34.57 -13.60
C SER A 12 13.53 35.15 -12.24
N LEU A 13 13.17 36.43 -12.23
CA LEU A 13 12.63 37.09 -11.04
C LEU A 13 11.36 36.38 -10.51
N ALA A 14 10.56 35.82 -11.41
CA ALA A 14 9.35 35.06 -11.05
C ALA A 14 9.70 33.76 -10.32
N GLU A 15 10.71 33.03 -10.79
CA GLU A 15 11.21 31.81 -10.12
C GLU A 15 11.80 32.14 -8.75
N LEU A 16 12.58 33.22 -8.63
CA LEU A 16 13.11 33.68 -7.35
C LEU A 16 11.99 34.04 -6.36
N ARG A 17 10.96 34.77 -6.80
CA ARG A 17 9.79 35.10 -5.96
C ARG A 17 9.02 33.85 -5.55
N GLY A 18 8.81 32.92 -6.48
CA GLY A 18 8.15 31.63 -6.22
C GLY A 18 8.92 30.77 -5.20
N ALA A 19 10.25 30.70 -5.35
CA ALA A 19 11.14 29.99 -4.44
C ALA A 19 11.16 30.63 -3.05
N ALA A 20 11.29 31.95 -2.97
CA ALA A 20 11.25 32.68 -1.70
C ALA A 20 9.92 32.48 -0.96
N SER A 21 8.79 32.61 -1.66
CA SER A 21 7.45 32.36 -1.10
C SER A 21 7.32 30.94 -0.54
N SER A 22 7.77 29.95 -1.31
CA SER A 22 7.77 28.54 -0.89
C SER A 22 8.65 28.30 0.34
N TYR A 23 9.84 28.91 0.37
CA TYR A 23 10.78 28.81 1.49
C TYR A 23 10.17 29.38 2.78
N PHE A 24 9.65 30.61 2.75
CA PHE A 24 9.09 31.24 3.94
C PHE A 24 7.82 30.53 4.44
N LYS A 25 6.99 30.02 3.52
CA LYS A 25 5.84 29.18 3.88
C LYS A 25 6.28 27.89 4.58
N SER A 26 7.24 27.16 4.00
CA SER A 26 7.80 25.94 4.59
C SER A 26 8.40 26.19 5.97
N ARG A 27 9.14 27.29 6.13
CA ARG A 27 9.73 27.69 7.42
C ARG A 27 8.65 27.98 8.46
N ARG A 28 7.60 28.71 8.10
CA ARG A 28 6.45 28.99 8.98
C ARG A 28 5.75 27.70 9.38
N ASP A 29 5.42 26.84 8.42
CA ASP A 29 4.74 25.56 8.67
C ASP A 29 5.58 24.64 9.58
N LYS A 30 6.91 24.61 9.38
CA LYS A 30 7.84 23.86 10.23
C LYS A 30 7.81 24.39 11.67
N ASN A 31 7.82 25.71 11.85
CA ASN A 31 7.75 26.33 13.17
C ASN A 31 6.42 26.04 13.86
N THR A 32 5.30 26.17 13.13
CA THR A 32 3.96 25.83 13.63
C THR A 32 3.88 24.38 14.10
N ARG A 33 4.39 23.42 13.31
CA ARG A 33 4.42 22.01 13.71
C ARG A 33 5.28 21.75 14.93
N LYS A 34 6.43 22.43 15.04
CA LYS A 34 7.32 22.35 16.22
C LYS A 34 6.60 22.86 17.47
N ASN A 35 5.97 24.02 17.37
CA ASN A 35 5.26 24.64 18.49
C ASN A 35 4.05 23.82 18.94
N LYS A 36 3.39 23.10 18.02
CA LYS A 36 2.28 22.19 18.32
C LYS A 36 2.71 20.78 18.78
N GLY A 37 4.00 20.46 18.77
CA GLY A 37 4.49 19.10 19.06
C GLY A 37 4.06 18.04 18.04
N GLU A 38 3.68 18.43 16.81
CA GLU A 38 3.14 17.53 15.78
C GLU A 38 4.19 16.99 14.80
N VAL A 39 5.47 17.18 15.10
CA VAL A 39 6.58 16.84 14.19
C VAL A 39 6.60 15.35 13.86
N ASP A 40 6.47 14.49 14.87
CA ASP A 40 6.52 13.03 14.66
C ASP A 40 5.26 12.48 13.98
N LYS A 41 4.09 13.04 14.30
CA LYS A 41 2.83 12.73 13.59
C LYS A 41 2.96 13.06 12.11
N HIS A 42 3.49 14.25 11.79
CA HIS A 42 3.74 14.66 10.42
C HIS A 42 4.76 13.76 9.71
N ARG A 43 5.89 13.45 10.36
CA ARG A 43 6.92 12.53 9.83
C ARG A 43 6.32 11.16 9.51
N THR A 44 5.50 10.63 10.42
CA THR A 44 4.82 9.34 10.27
C THR A 44 3.85 9.36 9.10
N LEU A 45 3.03 10.40 9.00
CA LEU A 45 2.09 10.60 7.90
C LEU A 45 2.81 10.70 6.54
N CYS A 46 3.90 11.47 6.45
CA CYS A 46 4.69 11.60 5.22
C CYS A 46 5.29 10.26 4.78
N ARG A 47 5.85 9.49 5.72
CA ARG A 47 6.37 8.14 5.44
C ARG A 47 5.27 7.20 4.96
N ARG A 48 4.11 7.21 5.63
CA ARG A 48 2.94 6.40 5.28
C ARG A 48 2.43 6.70 3.87
N GLN A 49 2.28 7.98 3.54
CA GLN A 49 1.91 8.40 2.18
C GLN A 49 2.96 8.01 1.14
N GLY A 50 4.26 8.15 1.45
CA GLY A 50 5.36 7.69 0.61
C GLY A 50 5.23 6.21 0.27
N ARG A 51 5.08 5.36 1.30
CA ARG A 51 4.89 3.91 1.12
C ARG A 51 3.70 3.56 0.24
N MET A 52 2.57 4.26 0.40
CA MET A 52 1.39 4.06 -0.44
C MET A 52 1.66 4.42 -1.91
N ARG A 53 2.32 5.56 -2.16
CA ARG A 53 2.71 5.98 -3.51
C ARG A 53 3.68 4.98 -4.16
N ASP A 54 4.66 4.50 -3.41
CA ASP A 54 5.62 3.52 -3.92
C ASP A 54 4.95 2.17 -4.21
N LYS A 55 4.04 1.73 -3.34
CA LYS A 55 3.22 0.53 -3.56
C LYS A 55 2.39 0.66 -4.84
N LEU A 56 1.77 1.81 -5.04
CA LEU A 56 0.98 2.08 -6.23
C LEU A 56 1.86 2.09 -7.49
N ARG A 57 2.99 2.81 -7.47
CA ARG A 57 3.93 2.91 -8.59
C ARG A 57 4.37 1.52 -9.05
N ARG A 58 4.84 0.68 -8.13
CA ARG A 58 5.29 -0.70 -8.43
C ARG A 58 4.21 -1.54 -9.10
N ARG A 59 2.95 -1.42 -8.63
CA ARG A 59 1.82 -2.15 -9.22
C ARG A 59 1.50 -1.68 -10.63
N ILE A 60 1.53 -0.38 -10.88
CA ILE A 60 1.32 0.19 -12.22
C ILE A 60 2.44 -0.27 -13.18
N GLU A 61 3.70 -0.18 -12.76
CA GLU A 61 4.85 -0.66 -13.54
C GLU A 61 4.71 -2.15 -13.85
N THR A 62 4.43 -2.98 -12.84
CA THR A 62 4.28 -4.43 -13.00
C THR A 62 3.10 -4.77 -13.92
N LEU A 63 1.97 -4.07 -13.79
CA LEU A 63 0.81 -4.24 -14.67
C LEU A 63 1.15 -3.94 -16.13
N SER A 64 1.96 -2.91 -16.37
CA SER A 64 2.37 -2.51 -17.73
C SER A 64 3.16 -3.63 -18.42
N SER A 65 4.07 -4.27 -17.69
CA SER A 65 4.91 -5.38 -18.17
C SER A 65 4.21 -6.73 -18.19
N THR A 66 3.04 -6.86 -17.56
CA THR A 66 2.31 -8.13 -17.50
C THR A 66 1.70 -8.48 -18.86
N LYS A 67 1.75 -9.77 -19.22
CA LYS A 67 1.09 -10.32 -20.42
C LYS A 67 -0.42 -10.40 -20.19
N CYS A 68 -1.13 -9.30 -20.38
CA CYS A 68 -2.58 -9.22 -20.26
C CYS A 68 -3.13 -8.33 -21.38
N SER A 69 -4.40 -8.54 -21.77
CA SER A 69 -5.08 -7.67 -22.73
C SER A 69 -5.08 -6.22 -22.25
N GLU A 70 -4.97 -5.28 -23.18
CA GLU A 70 -4.90 -3.84 -22.87
C GLU A 70 -6.18 -3.35 -22.17
N ASP A 71 -7.36 -3.79 -22.62
CA ASP A 71 -8.65 -3.46 -21.99
C ASP A 71 -8.69 -3.88 -20.51
N ARG A 72 -8.11 -5.04 -20.20
CA ARG A 72 -8.02 -5.53 -18.83
C ARG A 72 -7.02 -4.72 -18.02
N LYS A 73 -5.88 -4.33 -18.60
CA LYS A 73 -4.93 -3.42 -17.95
C LYS A 73 -5.55 -2.07 -17.64
N GLU A 74 -6.30 -1.47 -18.57
CA GLU A 74 -7.00 -0.20 -18.34
C GLU A 74 -8.03 -0.31 -17.22
N THR A 75 -8.84 -1.36 -17.24
CA THR A 75 -9.84 -1.63 -16.20
C THR A 75 -9.20 -1.76 -14.82
N ILE A 76 -8.06 -2.45 -14.74
CA ILE A 76 -7.29 -2.59 -13.50
C ILE A 76 -6.67 -1.25 -13.09
N LYS A 77 -6.11 -0.49 -14.04
CA LYS A 77 -5.45 0.80 -13.80
C LYS A 77 -6.41 1.82 -13.18
N LYS A 78 -7.69 1.82 -13.56
CA LYS A 78 -8.73 2.64 -12.92
C LYS A 78 -8.84 2.36 -11.42
N ALA A 79 -8.67 1.10 -10.99
CA ALA A 79 -8.69 0.70 -9.58
C ALA A 79 -7.33 0.80 -8.87
N LEU A 80 -6.25 1.09 -9.60
CA LEU A 80 -4.92 1.39 -9.06
C LEU A 80 -4.77 2.90 -8.84
N ILE A 81 -5.45 3.41 -7.82
CA ILE A 81 -5.28 4.79 -7.32
C ILE A 81 -5.10 4.81 -5.81
N LEU A 82 -4.74 5.97 -5.25
CA LEU A 82 -4.46 6.12 -3.82
C LEU A 82 -5.66 5.79 -2.93
N GLY A 83 -6.88 6.10 -3.39
CA GLY A 83 -8.12 5.77 -2.67
C GLY A 83 -8.31 4.27 -2.48
N TYR A 84 -7.97 3.46 -3.49
CA TYR A 84 -8.03 2.00 -3.43
C TYR A 84 -6.80 1.37 -2.77
N THR A 85 -5.76 2.12 -2.45
CA THR A 85 -4.53 1.54 -1.90
C THR A 85 -4.61 1.46 -0.37
N SER A 86 -4.43 0.27 0.19
CA SER A 86 -4.35 0.11 1.64
C SER A 86 -3.11 0.78 2.22
N SER A 87 -3.25 1.28 3.44
CA SER A 87 -2.15 1.90 4.14
C SER A 87 -1.40 0.90 5.02
N ASP A 88 -0.09 1.13 5.12
CA ASP A 88 0.85 0.36 5.93
C ASP A 88 1.22 1.15 7.19
N GLU A 89 0.85 0.64 8.36
CA GLU A 89 1.36 1.11 9.66
C GLU A 89 2.74 0.51 9.94
N SER A 90 3.54 1.19 10.75
CA SER A 90 4.85 0.69 11.17
C SER A 90 4.69 -0.38 12.26
N ASP A 91 5.33 -1.54 12.06
CA ASP A 91 5.45 -2.59 13.08
C ASP A 91 6.78 -2.37 13.81
N LEU A 92 6.71 -1.81 15.03
CA LEU A 92 7.88 -1.53 15.86
C LEU A 92 8.05 -2.62 16.91
N SER A 93 9.27 -3.07 17.11
CA SER A 93 9.65 -3.95 18.22
C SER A 93 10.80 -3.32 18.98
N GLU A 94 10.82 -3.48 20.29
CA GLU A 94 11.96 -3.13 21.13
C GLU A 94 13.11 -4.11 20.87
N ASP A 95 14.33 -3.60 20.78
CA ASP A 95 15.54 -4.43 20.78
C ASP A 95 16.06 -4.66 22.21
N GLU A 96 17.18 -5.37 22.32
CA GLU A 96 17.80 -5.73 23.62
C GLU A 96 18.23 -4.49 24.43
N ASN A 97 18.35 -3.34 23.77
CA ASN A 97 18.73 -2.06 24.39
C ASN A 97 17.50 -1.22 24.76
N GLY A 98 16.29 -1.70 24.48
CA GLY A 98 15.04 -0.96 24.66
C GLY A 98 14.74 0.05 23.55
N ASP A 99 15.52 0.05 22.45
CA ASP A 99 15.31 0.94 21.33
C ASP A 99 14.24 0.39 20.37
N LEU A 100 13.34 1.27 19.91
CA LEU A 100 12.29 0.89 18.97
C LEU A 100 12.85 0.70 17.55
N LYS A 101 12.89 -0.55 17.11
CA LYS A 101 13.33 -0.95 15.78
C LYS A 101 12.16 -1.31 14.87
N LEU A 102 12.24 -0.89 13.60
CA LEU A 102 11.25 -1.23 12.59
C LEU A 102 11.41 -2.69 12.13
N LYS A 103 10.48 -3.55 12.54
CA LYS A 103 10.46 -4.98 12.18
C LYS A 103 9.77 -5.24 10.84
N GLY A 104 8.79 -4.40 10.51
CA GLY A 104 7.98 -4.59 9.32
C GLY A 104 6.86 -3.58 9.18
N TYR A 105 5.85 -3.97 8.43
CA TYR A 105 4.67 -3.16 8.20
C TYR A 105 3.40 -3.96 8.43
N LEU A 106 2.41 -3.31 9.05
CA LEU A 106 1.08 -3.87 9.25
C LEU A 106 0.10 -3.25 8.25
N VAL A 107 -0.52 -4.09 7.43
CA VAL A 107 -1.46 -3.67 6.39
C VAL A 107 -2.88 -3.75 6.95
N LYS A 108 -3.55 -2.60 7.10
CA LYS A 108 -4.97 -2.58 7.47
C LYS A 108 -5.81 -2.94 6.24
N LYS A 109 -6.70 -3.92 6.39
CA LYS A 109 -7.63 -4.33 5.32
C LYS A 109 -8.69 -3.26 5.11
N LEU A 110 -9.02 -2.97 3.85
CA LEU A 110 -10.13 -2.10 3.51
C LEU A 110 -11.42 -2.92 3.59
N PRO A 111 -12.39 -2.57 4.47
CA PRO A 111 -13.59 -3.39 4.68
C PRO A 111 -14.43 -3.50 3.40
N TRP A 112 -14.56 -2.39 2.69
CA TRP A 112 -15.32 -2.28 1.44
C TRP A 112 -14.60 -2.88 0.22
N GLU A 113 -13.34 -3.32 0.33
CA GLU A 113 -12.61 -3.87 -0.82
C GLU A 113 -13.09 -5.29 -1.15
N ARG A 114 -13.50 -5.52 -2.41
CA ARG A 114 -13.86 -6.85 -2.93
C ARG A 114 -12.63 -7.78 -3.00
N SER A 115 -12.89 -9.07 -2.84
CA SER A 115 -11.86 -10.13 -2.91
C SER A 115 -11.14 -10.16 -4.26
N ALA A 116 -11.83 -9.85 -5.36
CA ALA A 116 -11.25 -9.78 -6.71
C ALA A 116 -10.12 -8.73 -6.79
N LEU A 117 -10.37 -7.51 -6.31
CA LEU A 117 -9.36 -6.44 -6.27
C LEU A 117 -8.18 -6.81 -5.38
N ARG A 118 -8.46 -7.39 -4.21
CA ARG A 118 -7.42 -7.83 -3.27
C ARG A 118 -6.51 -8.89 -3.88
N LYS A 119 -7.09 -9.92 -4.51
CA LYS A 119 -6.35 -10.99 -5.19
C LYS A 119 -5.47 -10.42 -6.31
N MET A 120 -6.02 -9.54 -7.14
CA MET A 120 -5.28 -8.88 -8.22
C MET A 120 -4.09 -8.07 -7.67
N LYS A 121 -4.28 -7.29 -6.60
CA LYS A 121 -3.18 -6.55 -5.95
C LYS A 121 -2.09 -7.48 -5.43
N GLN A 122 -2.47 -8.59 -4.79
CA GLN A 122 -1.54 -9.60 -4.29
C GLN A 122 -0.76 -10.26 -5.43
N GLU A 123 -1.42 -10.53 -6.56
CA GLU A 123 -0.78 -11.09 -7.75
C GLU A 123 0.26 -10.14 -8.33
N LEU A 124 -0.08 -8.84 -8.48
CA LEU A 124 0.87 -7.82 -8.92
C LEU A 124 2.05 -7.66 -7.95
N ASP A 125 1.79 -7.65 -6.64
CA ASP A 125 2.85 -7.58 -5.64
C ASP A 125 3.77 -8.82 -5.72
N GLY A 126 3.20 -10.02 -5.94
CA GLY A 126 3.95 -11.26 -6.13
C GLY A 126 4.77 -11.29 -7.42
N LEU A 127 4.20 -10.83 -8.54
CA LEU A 127 4.93 -10.68 -9.81
C LEU A 127 6.10 -9.71 -9.68
N HIS A 128 5.87 -8.57 -9.02
CA HIS A 128 6.93 -7.61 -8.75
C HIS A 128 8.08 -8.25 -7.97
N LEU A 129 7.78 -8.91 -6.84
CA LEU A 129 8.79 -9.54 -6.00
C LEU A 129 9.54 -10.67 -6.72
N ARG A 130 8.88 -11.41 -7.62
CA ARG A 130 9.52 -12.44 -8.45
C ARG A 130 10.46 -11.87 -9.51
N GLY A 131 10.14 -10.67 -10.02
CA GLY A 131 10.97 -9.97 -11.01
C GLY A 131 12.20 -9.27 -10.41
N LEU A 132 12.27 -9.10 -9.09
CA LEU A 132 13.41 -8.47 -8.43
C LEU A 132 14.58 -9.45 -8.25
N ASN A 133 15.80 -8.89 -8.26
CA ASN A 133 17.00 -9.61 -7.86
C ASN A 133 16.86 -10.16 -6.42
N PRO A 134 17.24 -11.42 -6.13
CA PRO A 134 17.17 -12.01 -4.79
C PRO A 134 17.74 -11.14 -3.65
N ARG A 135 18.85 -10.43 -3.90
CA ARG A 135 19.46 -9.51 -2.91
C ARG A 135 18.54 -8.34 -2.59
N VAL A 136 17.94 -7.75 -3.61
CA VAL A 136 16.98 -6.64 -3.45
C VAL A 136 15.73 -7.14 -2.75
N ARG A 137 15.23 -8.32 -3.14
CA ARG A 137 14.07 -8.96 -2.51
C ARG A 137 14.29 -9.21 -1.01
N GLY A 138 15.48 -9.64 -0.60
CA GLY A 138 15.82 -9.86 0.81
C GLY A 138 15.84 -8.58 1.66
N SER A 139 16.01 -7.40 1.04
CA SER A 139 15.99 -6.11 1.73
C SER A 139 14.56 -5.61 2.02
N PHE A 140 13.53 -6.21 1.40
CA PHE A 140 12.16 -5.81 1.66
C PHE A 140 11.72 -6.21 3.06
N LEU A 141 11.28 -5.23 3.83
CA LEU A 141 10.60 -5.48 5.10
C LEU A 141 9.29 -6.25 4.90
N SER A 142 9.05 -7.19 5.80
CA SER A 142 7.85 -8.02 5.81
C SER A 142 6.57 -7.18 5.96
N ARG A 143 5.51 -7.59 5.27
CA ARG A 143 4.16 -7.02 5.39
C ARG A 143 3.22 -8.06 5.94
N ARG A 144 2.65 -7.80 7.12
CA ARG A 144 1.67 -8.66 7.77
C ARG A 144 0.32 -7.97 7.80
N ASN A 145 -0.76 -8.74 7.91
CA ASN A 145 -2.08 -8.14 8.07
C ASN A 145 -2.20 -7.55 9.47
N HIS A 146 -2.73 -6.34 9.57
CA HIS A 146 -3.14 -5.77 10.84
C HIS A 146 -4.43 -6.45 11.32
N ASN A 147 -4.62 -6.55 12.63
CA ASN A 147 -5.82 -7.15 13.23
C ASN A 147 -7.06 -6.26 12.99
N GLU A 148 -6.90 -4.95 13.18
CA GLU A 148 -7.93 -3.96 12.87
C GLU A 148 -8.11 -3.69 11.37
N LEU A 149 -9.34 -3.36 11.00
CA LEU A 149 -9.72 -2.87 9.69
C LEU A 149 -9.34 -1.40 9.52
N SER A 150 -9.23 -0.97 8.26
CA SER A 150 -8.97 0.42 7.92
C SER A 150 -10.24 1.25 8.04
N SER A 151 -10.15 2.42 8.68
CA SER A 151 -11.21 3.44 8.73
C SER A 151 -11.33 4.26 7.44
N ARG A 152 -10.57 3.94 6.39
CA ARG A 152 -10.63 4.69 5.14
C ARG A 152 -11.93 4.39 4.42
N GLU A 153 -12.61 5.45 3.99
CA GLU A 153 -13.80 5.37 3.15
C GLU A 153 -13.45 4.90 1.74
N TYR A 154 -14.47 4.41 1.01
CA TYR A 154 -14.29 4.06 -0.39
C TYR A 154 -14.13 5.33 -1.24
N PRO A 155 -13.44 5.27 -2.39
CA PRO A 155 -13.15 6.46 -3.19
C PRO A 155 -14.41 7.00 -3.89
N ASN A 156 -14.44 8.31 -4.13
CA ASN A 156 -15.56 8.99 -4.83
C ASN A 156 -15.92 8.33 -6.17
N ILE A 157 -14.92 7.83 -6.90
CA ILE A 157 -15.13 7.06 -8.13
C ILE A 157 -15.23 5.58 -7.76
N VAL A 158 -16.47 5.10 -7.67
CA VAL A 158 -16.78 3.71 -7.33
C VAL A 158 -16.63 2.82 -8.54
N ILE A 159 -15.84 1.76 -8.40
CA ILE A 159 -15.63 0.74 -9.42
C ILE A 159 -16.32 -0.54 -8.96
N ASN A 160 -17.36 -0.95 -9.69
CA ASN A 160 -18.30 -2.00 -9.26
C ASN A 160 -17.63 -3.35 -8.94
N TRP A 161 -16.62 -3.75 -9.72
CA TRP A 161 -15.93 -5.01 -9.47
C TRP A 161 -14.96 -4.94 -8.28
N ALA A 162 -14.62 -3.73 -7.82
CA ALA A 162 -13.59 -3.45 -6.83
C ALA A 162 -14.13 -3.15 -5.41
N VAL A 163 -15.37 -2.64 -5.31
CA VAL A 163 -16.01 -2.22 -4.05
C VAL A 163 -17.21 -3.12 -3.72
N ARG A 164 -17.36 -3.55 -2.46
CA ARG A 164 -18.54 -4.25 -1.95
C ARG A 164 -19.67 -3.25 -1.82
N ARG A 165 -20.84 -3.57 -2.34
CA ARG A 165 -22.07 -2.86 -1.96
C ARG A 165 -22.66 -3.63 -0.78
N LEU A 166 -23.24 -2.92 0.18
CA LEU A 166 -23.86 -3.52 1.38
C LEU A 166 -24.92 -4.59 1.05
N ALA A 167 -25.45 -4.61 -0.18
CA ALA A 167 -26.39 -5.62 -0.66
C ALA A 167 -25.77 -7.01 -0.95
N ASP A 168 -24.44 -7.13 -1.06
CA ASP A 168 -23.79 -8.38 -1.47
C ASP A 168 -23.53 -9.37 -0.31
N ASP A 169 -23.66 -8.93 0.95
CA ASP A 169 -23.32 -9.75 2.14
C ASP A 169 -24.46 -10.68 2.60
N GLN A 170 -25.64 -10.63 1.97
CA GLN A 170 -26.80 -11.49 2.30
C GLN A 170 -26.84 -12.81 1.51
N SER A 171 -26.03 -13.00 0.46
CA SER A 171 -26.15 -14.17 -0.44
C SER A 171 -25.15 -15.30 -0.21
N ASN A 172 -24.21 -15.17 0.75
CA ASN A 172 -23.18 -16.19 1.00
C ASN A 172 -23.25 -16.85 2.40
N SER A 173 -24.34 -16.71 3.15
CA SER A 173 -24.48 -17.26 4.51
C SER A 173 -25.59 -18.30 4.68
N THR A 174 -26.02 -18.96 3.60
CA THR A 174 -26.89 -20.14 3.69
C THR A 174 -26.37 -21.19 2.71
N ASN A 175 -25.51 -22.07 3.19
CA ASN A 175 -25.40 -23.49 2.81
C ASN A 175 -24.07 -24.02 3.35
N ASP A 176 -24.07 -24.43 4.61
CA ASP A 176 -23.20 -25.50 5.10
C ASP A 176 -23.90 -26.16 6.30
N THR A 177 -24.87 -27.00 5.97
CA THR A 177 -25.49 -27.96 6.88
C THR A 177 -24.48 -29.08 7.13
N PRO A 178 -24.10 -29.40 8.38
CA PRO A 178 -23.20 -30.52 8.65
C PRO A 178 -23.98 -31.83 8.58
N LEU A 179 -23.84 -32.59 7.48
CA LEU A 179 -24.31 -33.98 7.42
C LEU A 179 -23.32 -34.88 8.18
N HIS A 180 -23.68 -35.20 9.42
CA HIS A 180 -23.28 -36.44 10.07
C HIS A 180 -23.75 -37.64 9.25
N SER A 181 -22.83 -38.52 8.85
CA SER A 181 -23.15 -39.93 8.64
C SER A 181 -21.97 -40.81 9.08
N SER A 182 -22.11 -41.29 10.30
CA SER A 182 -21.32 -42.37 10.88
C SER A 182 -21.58 -43.66 10.10
N THR A 183 -20.53 -44.35 9.64
CA THR A 183 -20.62 -45.78 9.30
C THR A 183 -19.41 -46.51 9.87
N PRO A 184 -19.56 -47.48 10.78
CA PRO A 184 -18.48 -48.38 11.15
C PRO A 184 -18.54 -49.64 10.28
N ARG A 185 -17.39 -50.17 9.85
CA ARG A 185 -17.31 -51.57 9.40
C ARG A 185 -15.97 -52.21 9.74
N ASN A 186 -16.12 -53.43 10.25
CA ASN A 186 -15.16 -54.25 10.97
C ASN A 186 -13.95 -54.74 10.15
N ARG A 187 -12.80 -54.74 10.83
CA ARG A 187 -11.89 -55.88 11.10
C ARG A 187 -11.95 -57.08 10.13
N LEU A 188 -10.86 -57.32 9.41
CA LEU A 188 -10.34 -58.67 9.20
C LEU A 188 -8.81 -58.65 9.13
N SER A 189 -8.21 -59.22 10.17
CA SER A 189 -6.83 -59.67 10.23
C SER A 189 -6.64 -60.90 9.35
N LYS A 190 -5.57 -60.96 8.56
CA LYS A 190 -4.95 -62.22 8.15
C LYS A 190 -3.43 -62.10 8.27
N SER A 191 -2.91 -62.85 9.23
CA SER A 191 -1.55 -63.34 9.32
C SER A 191 -1.46 -64.62 8.48
N VAL A 192 -0.44 -64.76 7.64
CA VAL A 192 0.59 -65.84 7.60
C VAL A 192 1.72 -65.29 6.73
#